data_AF-R7MIQ3-F1
#
_entry.id   AF-R7MIQ3-F1
#
_cell.length_a   1.000
_cell.length_b   1.000
_cell.length_c   1.000
_cell.angle_alpha   90.00
_cell.angle_beta   90.00
_cell.angle_gamma   90.00
#
_symmetry.space_group_name_H-M   'P 1'
#
loop_
_entity.id
_entity.type
_entity.pdbx_description
1 polymer ?
#
loop_
_entity_poly.entity_id
_entity_poly.type
_entity_poly.pdbx_seq_one_letter_code
_entity_poly.pdbx_strand_id
1 'polypeptide(L)'
;MIKKTLAFTVAEILVAMSIVGVVAAMTIPTLHYNKTKKEYSVKLKNFYSRMQNAIEDMQVDKGSFKDMMKPTNATMKTWYMDNIDPYMGHQFVNGNKIYYKDGSSLQLLGIGGCLDVWYDVNGDKSPNRVGYDKYRFLYCFDDSSRISWFGDKETFFGTYGAGLVDAKTTRQQMIDKCKSSGMGAEYCNRLLQVDNWEYKQDYPYKF
;
A
#
# COMPACT_ATOMS: atom_id res chain seq x y z
N MET A 1 -60.51 -31.81 -11.44
CA MET A 1 -59.67 -31.94 -10.23
C MET A 1 -58.60 -30.85 -10.23
N ILE A 2 -58.75 -29.81 -9.40
CA ILE A 2 -57.72 -28.79 -9.22
C ILE A 2 -56.65 -29.42 -8.31
N LYS A 3 -55.45 -29.66 -8.85
CA LYS A 3 -54.29 -30.07 -8.03
C LYS A 3 -53.94 -28.90 -7.12
N LYS A 4 -53.99 -29.10 -5.80
CA LYS A 4 -53.47 -28.13 -4.82
C LYS A 4 -51.97 -27.96 -5.06
N THR A 5 -51.58 -26.84 -5.64
CA THR A 5 -50.18 -26.38 -5.65
C THR A 5 -49.85 -25.84 -4.26
N LEU A 6 -48.89 -26.45 -3.58
CA LEU A 6 -48.30 -25.89 -2.36
C LEU A 6 -47.57 -24.59 -2.76
N ALA A 7 -48.05 -23.46 -2.26
CA ALA A 7 -47.46 -22.15 -2.47
C ALA A 7 -47.16 -21.53 -1.11
N PHE A 8 -46.06 -20.79 -1.02
CA PHE A 8 -45.69 -20.07 0.19
C PHE A 8 -46.69 -18.92 0.45
N THR A 9 -47.03 -18.72 1.72
CA THR A 9 -47.81 -17.58 2.17
C THR A 9 -46.96 -16.31 2.14
N VAL A 10 -47.61 -15.15 2.01
CA VAL A 10 -46.92 -13.85 2.11
C VAL A 10 -46.20 -13.70 3.46
N ALA A 11 -46.82 -14.21 4.54
CA ALA A 11 -46.22 -14.16 5.87
C ALA A 11 -44.92 -14.98 5.98
N GLU A 12 -44.87 -16.19 5.40
CA GLU A 12 -43.65 -17.00 5.37
C GLU A 12 -42.51 -16.30 4.60
N ILE A 13 -42.82 -15.68 3.46
CA ILE A 13 -41.84 -14.94 2.67
C ILE A 13 -41.32 -13.70 3.43
N LEU A 14 -42.20 -12.95 4.11
CA LEU A 14 -41.81 -11.77 4.88
C LEU A 14 -40.90 -12.13 6.07
N VAL A 15 -41.20 -13.20 6.79
CA VAL A 15 -40.36 -13.67 7.89
C VAL A 15 -39.00 -14.15 7.35
N ALA A 16 -38.98 -14.91 6.26
CA ALA A 16 -37.74 -15.38 5.64
C ALA A 16 -36.86 -14.22 5.17
N MET A 17 -37.42 -13.23 4.46
CA MET A 17 -36.67 -12.05 4.02
C MET A 17 -36.16 -11.20 5.18
N SER A 18 -36.93 -11.09 6.26
CA SER A 18 -36.51 -10.37 7.47
C SER A 18 -35.32 -11.05 8.14
N ILE A 19 -35.36 -12.38 8.29
CA ILE A 19 -34.27 -13.16 8.87
C ILE A 19 -33.01 -13.03 8.01
N VAL A 20 -33.13 -13.21 6.69
CA VAL A 20 -32.00 -13.08 5.74
C VAL A 20 -31.43 -11.66 5.78
N GLY A 21 -32.27 -10.63 5.87
CA GLY A 21 -31.84 -9.23 5.97
C GLY A 21 -30.99 -8.95 7.21
N VAL A 22 -31.43 -9.44 8.38
CA VAL A 22 -30.68 -9.27 9.65
C VAL A 22 -29.35 -10.02 9.60
N VAL A 23 -29.34 -11.26 9.12
CA VAL A 23 -28.10 -12.06 9.00
C VAL A 23 -27.12 -11.43 8.00
N ALA A 24 -27.62 -10.96 6.85
CA ALA A 24 -26.81 -10.28 5.84
C ALA A 24 -26.19 -8.98 6.37
N ALA A 25 -26.96 -8.17 7.11
CA ALA A 25 -26.47 -6.92 7.71
C ALA A 25 -25.30 -7.13 8.68
N MET A 26 -25.28 -8.26 9.40
CA MET A 26 -24.17 -8.60 10.31
C MET A 26 -22.97 -9.23 9.59
N THR A 27 -23.19 -9.94 8.49
CA THR A 27 -22.13 -10.74 7.83
C THR A 27 -21.43 -10.00 6.68
N ILE A 28 -22.14 -9.15 5.93
CA ILE A 28 -21.60 -8.42 4.78
C ILE A 28 -20.41 -7.52 5.18
N PRO A 29 -20.47 -6.72 6.27
CA PRO A 29 -19.34 -5.87 6.66
C PRO A 29 -18.09 -6.71 6.94
N THR A 30 -18.20 -7.77 7.75
CA THR A 30 -17.06 -8.64 8.09
C THR A 30 -16.45 -9.31 6.86
N LEU A 31 -17.28 -9.80 5.93
CA LEU A 31 -16.79 -10.39 4.69
C LEU A 31 -16.09 -9.35 3.82
N HIS A 32 -16.66 -8.16 3.69
CA HIS A 32 -16.07 -7.06 2.93
C HIS A 32 -14.70 -6.68 3.51
N TYR A 33 -14.59 -6.52 4.82
CA TYR A 33 -13.33 -6.17 5.49
C TYR A 33 -12.24 -7.23 5.29
N ASN A 34 -12.58 -8.52 5.47
CA ASN A 34 -11.62 -9.60 5.24
C ASN A 34 -11.16 -9.67 3.78
N LYS A 35 -12.06 -9.42 2.83
CA LYS A 35 -11.73 -9.35 1.40
C LYS A 35 -10.79 -8.17 1.10
N THR A 36 -11.14 -6.96 1.53
CA THR A 36 -10.35 -5.74 1.31
C THR A 36 -8.96 -5.87 1.93
N LYS A 37 -8.88 -6.38 3.16
CA LYS A 37 -7.61 -6.68 3.85
C LYS A 37 -6.70 -7.59 3.03
N LYS A 38 -7.26 -8.67 2.47
CA LYS A 38 -6.51 -9.61 1.62
C LYS A 38 -6.11 -8.99 0.28
N GLU A 39 -7.00 -8.21 -0.34
CA GLU A 39 -6.71 -7.50 -1.58
C GLU A 39 -5.55 -6.52 -1.40
N TYR A 40 -5.59 -5.71 -0.35
CA TYR A 40 -4.55 -4.71 -0.08
C TYR A 40 -3.20 -5.36 0.21
N SER A 41 -3.20 -6.46 0.96
CA SER A 41 -1.99 -7.24 1.25
C SER A 41 -1.32 -7.73 -0.03
N VAL A 42 -2.10 -8.33 -0.93
CA VAL A 42 -1.59 -8.82 -2.23
C VAL A 42 -1.10 -7.66 -3.09
N LYS A 43 -1.85 -6.56 -3.17
CA LYS A 43 -1.44 -5.39 -3.96
C LYS A 43 -0.17 -4.74 -3.45
N LEU A 44 -0.01 -4.58 -2.13
CA LEU A 44 1.22 -4.03 -1.54
C LEU A 44 2.42 -4.92 -1.78
N LYS A 45 2.27 -6.23 -1.56
CA LYS A 45 3.34 -7.19 -1.80
C LYS A 45 3.77 -7.17 -3.27
N ASN A 46 2.80 -7.22 -4.19
CA ASN A 46 3.07 -7.17 -5.61
C ASN A 46 3.72 -5.85 -6.01
N PHE A 47 3.25 -4.71 -5.50
CA PHE A 47 3.85 -3.41 -5.76
C PHE A 47 5.30 -3.36 -5.30
N TYR A 48 5.58 -3.74 -4.05
CA TYR A 48 6.94 -3.68 -3.51
C TYR A 48 7.89 -4.60 -4.29
N SER A 49 7.48 -5.84 -4.56
CA SER A 49 8.29 -6.79 -5.36
C SER A 49 8.51 -6.30 -6.79
N ARG A 50 7.46 -5.80 -7.47
CA ARG A 50 7.60 -5.23 -8.81
C ARG A 50 8.50 -4.01 -8.83
N MET A 51 8.47 -3.18 -7.79
CA MET A 51 9.32 -2.00 -7.70
C MET A 51 10.80 -2.36 -7.50
N GLN A 52 11.10 -3.37 -6.66
CA GLN A 52 12.47 -3.85 -6.51
C GLN A 52 13.01 -4.37 -7.85
N ASN A 53 12.23 -5.23 -8.53
CA ASN A 53 12.61 -5.75 -9.85
C ASN A 53 12.75 -4.63 -10.89
N ALA A 54 11.85 -3.63 -10.88
CA ALA A 54 11.93 -2.48 -11.78
C ALA A 54 13.22 -1.67 -11.59
N ILE A 55 13.72 -1.56 -10.36
CA ILE A 55 15.00 -0.90 -10.08
C ILE A 55 16.16 -1.76 -10.58
N GLU A 56 16.12 -3.07 -10.37
CA GLU A 56 17.14 -3.99 -10.90
C GLU A 56 17.19 -3.93 -12.43
N ASP A 57 16.05 -4.01 -13.11
CA ASP A 57 15.93 -3.90 -14.57
C ASP A 57 16.45 -2.55 -15.07
N MET A 58 16.05 -1.45 -14.42
CA MET A 58 16.59 -0.12 -14.70
C MET A 58 18.11 -0.06 -14.54
N GLN A 59 18.67 -0.73 -13.53
CA GLN A 59 20.12 -0.74 -13.31
C GLN A 59 20.87 -1.49 -14.41
N VAL A 60 20.27 -2.53 -14.98
CA VAL A 60 20.82 -3.27 -16.12
C VAL A 60 20.85 -2.39 -17.37
N ASP A 61 19.78 -1.65 -17.65
CA ASP A 61 19.67 -0.86 -18.88
C ASP A 61 20.37 0.50 -18.83
N LYS A 62 20.34 1.17 -17.66
CA LYS A 62 20.78 2.57 -17.50
C LYS A 62 22.02 2.73 -16.64
N GLY A 63 22.52 1.65 -16.07
CA GLY A 63 23.63 1.67 -15.12
C GLY A 63 23.19 1.84 -13.67
N SER A 64 24.16 1.82 -12.77
CA SER A 64 23.93 1.73 -11.33
C SER A 64 23.08 2.90 -10.79
N PHE A 65 22.12 2.59 -9.92
CA PHE A 65 21.33 3.60 -9.22
C PHE A 65 22.23 4.55 -8.41
N LYS A 66 23.38 4.06 -7.91
CA LYS A 66 24.36 4.87 -7.15
C LYS A 66 24.94 6.02 -7.96
N ASP A 67 25.03 5.86 -9.28
CA ASP A 67 25.62 6.85 -10.18
C ASP A 67 24.57 7.83 -10.72
N MET A 68 23.29 7.62 -10.40
CA MET A 68 22.21 8.48 -10.86
C MET A 68 22.21 9.81 -10.12
N MET A 69 22.08 10.89 -10.89
CA MET A 69 21.93 12.22 -10.33
C MET A 69 20.59 12.33 -9.58
N LYS A 70 20.67 12.71 -8.30
CA LYS A 70 19.49 13.00 -7.49
C LYS A 70 18.65 14.10 -8.16
N PRO A 71 17.35 13.85 -8.42
CA PRO A 71 16.48 14.85 -9.01
C PRO A 71 16.22 16.01 -8.04
N THR A 72 15.70 17.12 -8.58
CA THR A 72 15.14 18.24 -7.81
C THR A 72 13.61 18.14 -7.80
N ASN A 73 12.93 18.93 -6.95
CA ASN A 73 11.46 18.97 -6.96
C ASN A 73 10.87 19.31 -8.34
N ALA A 74 11.58 20.06 -9.19
CA ALA A 74 11.14 20.37 -10.55
C ALA A 74 11.30 19.19 -11.53
N THR A 75 12.26 18.29 -11.28
CA THR A 75 12.64 17.21 -12.20
C THR A 75 12.25 15.82 -11.69
N MET A 76 11.71 15.70 -10.47
CA MET A 76 11.34 14.42 -9.86
C MET A 76 10.37 13.60 -10.71
N LYS A 77 9.41 14.26 -11.36
CA LYS A 77 8.44 13.60 -12.23
C LYS A 77 9.11 13.05 -13.47
N THR A 78 9.92 13.86 -14.15
CA THR A 78 10.68 13.43 -15.33
C THR A 78 11.60 12.27 -14.97
N TRP A 79 12.32 12.35 -13.85
CA TRP A 79 13.17 11.25 -13.39
C TRP A 79 12.38 9.96 -13.17
N TYR A 80 11.21 10.00 -12.54
CA TYR A 80 10.38 8.81 -12.33
C TYR A 80 9.89 8.23 -13.66
N MET A 81 9.40 9.09 -14.55
CA MET A 81 8.88 8.70 -15.88
C MET A 81 9.96 8.11 -16.77
N ASP A 82 11.19 8.60 -16.68
CA ASP A 82 12.27 8.11 -17.50
C ASP A 82 12.82 6.80 -16.93
N ASN A 83 13.00 6.70 -15.61
CA ASN A 83 13.79 5.62 -15.00
C ASN A 83 12.97 4.48 -14.41
N ILE A 84 11.77 4.72 -13.88
CA ILE A 84 11.00 3.68 -13.16
C ILE A 84 9.74 3.30 -13.91
N ASP A 85 9.04 4.28 -14.47
CA ASP A 85 7.78 4.07 -15.17
C ASP A 85 7.83 3.06 -16.34
N PRO A 86 8.90 2.98 -17.16
CA PRO A 86 8.96 2.01 -18.26
C PRO A 86 8.85 0.56 -17.80
N TYR A 87 9.29 0.27 -16.56
CA TYR A 87 9.28 -1.07 -15.97
C TYR A 87 8.01 -1.33 -15.14
N MET A 88 7.42 -0.29 -14.56
CA MET A 88 6.19 -0.41 -13.77
C MET A 88 4.92 -0.38 -14.63
N GLY A 89 4.91 0.42 -15.68
CA GLY A 89 3.81 0.60 -16.63
C GLY A 89 2.58 1.29 -16.02
N HIS A 90 2.49 2.61 -16.17
CA HIS A 90 1.28 3.35 -15.81
C HIS A 90 0.11 3.09 -16.78
N GLN A 91 -1.09 3.40 -16.30
CA GLN A 91 -2.31 3.52 -17.11
C GLN A 91 -2.54 4.97 -17.54
N PHE A 92 -2.47 5.91 -16.60
CA PHE A 92 -2.53 7.35 -16.88
C PHE A 92 -1.82 8.13 -15.75
N VAL A 93 -1.56 9.42 -16.00
CA VAL A 93 -0.88 10.32 -15.08
C VAL A 93 -1.74 11.56 -14.88
N ASN A 94 -1.90 12.01 -13.63
CA ASN A 94 -2.55 13.27 -13.30
C ASN A 94 -1.66 14.08 -12.34
N GLY A 95 -1.11 15.20 -12.81
CA GLY A 95 -0.14 15.98 -12.05
C GLY A 95 1.07 15.15 -11.64
N ASN A 96 1.28 15.02 -10.32
CA ASN A 96 2.36 14.22 -9.72
C ASN A 96 1.90 12.81 -9.29
N LYS A 97 0.70 12.39 -9.67
CA LYS A 97 0.14 11.08 -9.35
C LYS A 97 0.09 10.20 -10.59
N ILE A 98 0.62 9.00 -10.46
CA ILE A 98 0.71 7.95 -11.46
C ILE A 98 -0.33 6.89 -11.09
N TYR A 99 -1.16 6.47 -12.03
CA TYR A 99 -2.17 5.44 -11.79
C TYR A 99 -1.80 4.19 -12.54
N TYR A 100 -1.94 3.03 -11.89
CA TYR A 100 -1.64 1.74 -12.48
C TYR A 100 -2.91 1.00 -12.88
N LYS A 101 -2.77 0.01 -13.77
CA LYS A 101 -3.90 -0.78 -14.32
C LYS A 101 -4.68 -1.57 -13.27
N ASP A 102 -4.11 -1.83 -12.10
CA ASP A 102 -4.75 -2.54 -10.98
C ASP A 102 -5.62 -1.62 -10.08
N GLY A 103 -5.72 -0.34 -10.47
CA GLY A 103 -6.48 0.70 -9.77
C GLY A 103 -5.74 1.33 -8.59
N SER A 104 -4.48 0.97 -8.35
CA SER A 104 -3.62 1.64 -7.37
C SER A 104 -3.01 2.93 -7.95
N SER A 105 -2.44 3.76 -7.09
CA SER A 105 -1.73 4.97 -7.53
C SER A 105 -0.43 5.20 -6.75
N LEU A 106 0.52 5.89 -7.37
CA LEU A 106 1.75 6.38 -6.75
C LEU A 106 1.83 7.88 -6.93
N GLN A 107 1.92 8.61 -5.82
CA GLN A 107 2.05 10.06 -5.80
C GLN A 107 3.48 10.45 -5.42
N LEU A 108 4.12 11.25 -6.27
CA LEU A 108 5.40 11.90 -5.97
C LEU A 108 5.15 13.10 -5.04
N LEU A 109 5.80 13.11 -3.88
CA LEU A 109 5.57 14.13 -2.85
C LEU A 109 6.59 15.26 -2.96
N GLY A 110 7.86 14.92 -2.92
CA GLY A 110 8.95 15.88 -2.95
C GLY A 110 10.30 15.22 -2.71
N ILE A 111 11.35 16.00 -2.88
CA ILE A 111 12.73 15.57 -2.69
C ILE A 111 13.34 16.33 -1.51
N GLY A 112 13.65 15.57 -0.45
CA GLY A 112 14.47 15.98 0.68
C GLY A 112 15.80 15.23 0.65
N GLY A 113 16.07 14.39 1.66
CA GLY A 113 17.17 13.41 1.61
C GLY A 113 16.93 12.34 0.53
N CYS A 114 15.69 11.90 0.41
CA CYS A 114 15.21 10.95 -0.59
C CYS A 114 14.07 11.56 -1.40
N LEU A 115 13.66 10.90 -2.48
CA LEU A 115 12.38 11.17 -3.13
C LEU A 115 11.30 10.39 -2.39
N ASP A 116 10.37 11.13 -1.80
CA ASP A 116 9.25 10.60 -1.05
C ASP A 116 8.06 10.30 -1.97
N VAL A 117 7.50 9.11 -1.83
CA VAL A 117 6.32 8.70 -2.61
C VAL A 117 5.24 8.10 -1.70
N TRP A 118 3.99 8.41 -1.99
CA TRP A 118 2.85 7.70 -1.42
C TRP A 118 2.32 6.70 -2.43
N TYR A 119 2.30 5.43 -2.05
CA TYR A 119 1.56 4.41 -2.76
C TYR A 119 0.19 4.23 -2.11
N ASP A 120 -0.87 4.37 -2.92
CA ASP A 120 -2.24 4.13 -2.53
C ASP A 120 -2.76 2.86 -3.21
N VAL A 121 -3.13 1.87 -2.41
CA VAL A 121 -3.54 0.52 -2.87
C VAL A 121 -4.86 0.51 -3.64
N ASN A 122 -5.72 1.51 -3.46
CA ASN A 122 -7.04 1.58 -4.08
C ASN A 122 -7.27 2.88 -4.90
N GLY A 123 -6.24 3.70 -5.05
CA GLY A 123 -6.23 4.87 -5.93
C GLY A 123 -6.68 6.13 -5.20
N ASP A 124 -7.83 6.69 -5.58
CA ASP A 124 -8.44 7.84 -4.88
C ASP A 124 -9.70 7.44 -4.12
N LYS A 125 -9.99 6.13 -4.06
CA LYS A 125 -11.21 5.62 -3.41
C LYS A 125 -11.05 5.78 -1.90
N SER A 126 -12.11 6.28 -1.25
CA SER A 126 -12.13 6.37 0.21
C SER A 126 -11.75 5.04 0.87
N PRO A 127 -11.05 5.06 2.02
CA PRO A 127 -10.88 6.21 2.91
C PRO A 127 -9.67 7.14 2.72
N ASN A 128 -8.67 6.82 1.89
CA ASN A 128 -7.44 7.61 1.65
C ASN A 128 -6.69 8.01 2.95
N ARG A 129 -6.52 7.06 3.88
CA ARG A 129 -5.84 7.20 5.16
C ARG A 129 -4.44 6.58 5.14
N VAL A 130 -3.47 7.37 5.61
CA VAL A 130 -2.10 6.90 5.85
C VAL A 130 -2.12 5.75 6.84
N GLY A 131 -1.38 4.68 6.54
CA GLY A 131 -1.32 3.45 7.33
C GLY A 131 -2.53 2.54 7.14
N TYR A 132 -3.48 2.85 6.25
CA TYR A 132 -4.63 1.99 5.96
C TYR A 132 -4.69 1.59 4.47
N ASP A 133 -4.77 2.56 3.57
CA ASP A 133 -4.69 2.38 2.11
C ASP A 133 -3.51 3.17 1.50
N LYS A 134 -3.01 4.19 2.19
CA LYS A 134 -1.82 4.96 1.78
C LYS A 134 -0.58 4.59 2.57
N TYR A 135 0.53 4.35 1.86
CA TYR A 135 1.80 3.91 2.41
C TYR A 135 2.97 4.69 1.82
N ARG A 136 3.88 5.18 2.66
CA ARG A 136 5.04 5.96 2.22
C ARG A 136 6.26 5.10 1.98
N PHE A 137 6.87 5.32 0.82
CA PHE A 137 8.13 4.73 0.40
C PHE A 137 9.12 5.82 0.01
N LEU A 138 10.38 5.44 -0.07
CA LEU A 138 11.50 6.35 -0.33
C LEU A 138 12.36 5.81 -1.46
N TYR A 139 12.85 6.69 -2.33
CA TYR A 139 14.01 6.44 -3.20
C TYR A 139 15.20 7.26 -2.73
N CYS A 140 16.27 6.63 -2.29
CA CYS A 140 17.43 7.31 -1.69
C CYS A 140 18.67 7.23 -2.59
N PHE A 141 19.23 8.40 -2.91
CA PHE A 141 20.28 8.55 -3.92
C PHE A 141 21.69 8.55 -3.34
N ASP A 142 21.86 9.08 -2.12
CA ASP A 142 23.15 9.13 -1.44
C ASP A 142 23.28 8.09 -0.31
N ASP A 143 24.52 7.69 -0.01
CA ASP A 143 24.85 6.71 1.03
C ASP A 143 24.33 7.10 2.41
N SER A 144 24.41 8.40 2.76
CA SER A 144 24.01 8.88 4.08
C SER A 144 22.52 8.70 4.31
N SER A 145 21.71 9.06 3.30
CA SER A 145 20.27 8.87 3.32
C SER A 145 19.89 7.38 3.33
N ARG A 146 20.57 6.53 2.54
CA ARG A 146 20.30 5.08 2.56
C ARG A 146 20.59 4.47 3.93
N ILE A 147 21.74 4.79 4.54
CA ILE A 147 22.06 4.31 5.89
C ILE A 147 21.03 4.80 6.90
N SER A 148 20.64 6.08 6.84
CA SER A 148 19.68 6.64 7.79
C SER A 148 18.27 6.03 7.65
N TRP A 149 17.80 5.83 6.42
CA TRP A 149 16.41 5.45 6.16
C TRP A 149 16.18 3.96 5.97
N PHE A 150 17.22 3.19 5.58
CA PHE A 150 17.14 1.74 5.34
C PHE A 150 18.08 0.92 6.21
N GLY A 151 19.17 1.52 6.72
CA GLY A 151 20.14 0.84 7.59
C GLY A 151 21.34 0.25 6.84
N ASP A 152 21.37 0.40 5.51
CA ASP A 152 22.43 -0.11 4.63
C ASP A 152 22.64 0.82 3.43
N LYS A 153 23.59 0.50 2.54
CA LYS A 153 23.94 1.32 1.36
C LYS A 153 23.44 0.76 0.02
N GLU A 154 22.86 -0.44 0.04
CA GLU A 154 22.49 -1.21 -1.15
C GLU A 154 20.98 -1.12 -1.44
N THR A 155 20.17 -0.77 -0.44
CA THR A 155 18.74 -0.53 -0.61
C THR A 155 18.52 0.85 -1.24
N PHE A 156 17.99 0.88 -2.48
CA PHE A 156 17.64 2.14 -3.17
C PHE A 156 16.19 2.56 -2.96
N PHE A 157 15.30 1.57 -2.78
CA PHE A 157 13.88 1.78 -2.53
C PHE A 157 13.40 0.97 -1.33
N GLY A 158 12.67 1.60 -0.43
CA GLY A 158 12.23 0.96 0.80
C GLY A 158 11.09 1.66 1.50
N THR A 159 10.54 1.00 2.51
CA THR A 159 9.50 1.60 3.35
C THR A 159 10.06 2.76 4.16
N TYR A 160 9.25 3.80 4.35
CA TYR A 160 9.63 4.92 5.20
C TYR A 160 10.06 4.45 6.60
N GLY A 161 11.25 4.87 7.02
CA GLY A 161 11.77 4.63 8.36
C GLY A 161 12.28 3.21 8.64
N ALA A 162 12.63 2.41 7.63
CA ALA A 162 13.13 1.05 7.82
C ALA A 162 14.43 0.98 8.65
N GLY A 163 15.39 1.88 8.38
CA GLY A 163 16.69 2.00 9.06
C GLY A 163 16.64 2.79 10.37
N LEU A 164 15.56 3.54 10.61
CA LEU A 164 15.28 4.20 11.89
C LEU A 164 14.67 3.25 12.94
N VAL A 165 14.52 1.98 12.56
CA VAL A 165 14.06 0.91 13.42
C VAL A 165 15.28 0.07 13.70
N ASP A 166 15.84 0.20 14.91
CA ASP A 166 16.96 -0.62 15.39
C ASP A 166 16.66 -2.10 15.07
N ALA A 167 17.67 -2.87 14.65
CA ALA A 167 17.56 -4.31 14.41
C ALA A 167 16.98 -5.07 15.63
N LYS A 168 17.10 -4.50 16.84
CA LYS A 168 16.53 -5.01 18.09
C LYS A 168 15.09 -4.55 18.36
N THR A 169 14.52 -3.68 17.53
CA THR A 169 13.15 -3.20 17.71
C THR A 169 12.18 -4.35 17.56
N THR A 170 11.47 -4.64 18.63
CA THR A 170 10.45 -5.67 18.65
C THR A 170 9.27 -5.28 17.77
N ARG A 171 8.54 -6.29 17.27
CA ARG A 171 7.31 -6.08 16.51
C ARG A 171 6.27 -5.25 17.30
N GLN A 172 6.20 -5.43 18.62
CA GLN A 172 5.29 -4.64 19.46
C GLN A 172 5.65 -3.15 19.46
N GLN A 173 6.95 -2.82 19.52
CA GLN A 173 7.38 -1.42 19.43
C GLN A 173 7.06 -0.82 18.04
N MET A 174 7.10 -1.60 16.96
CA MET A 174 6.66 -1.15 15.63
C MET A 174 5.15 -0.86 15.60
N ILE A 175 4.34 -1.68 16.27
CA ILE A 175 2.90 -1.44 16.45
C ILE A 175 2.67 -0.13 17.21
N ASP A 176 3.39 0.09 18.30
CA ASP A 176 3.25 1.29 19.13
C ASP A 176 3.67 2.55 18.35
N LYS A 177 4.72 2.44 17.53
CA LYS A 177 5.16 3.53 16.64
C LYS A 177 4.13 3.82 15.55
N CYS A 178 3.54 2.79 14.94
CA CYS A 178 2.45 2.92 13.95
C CYS A 178 1.20 3.62 14.55
N LYS A 179 0.91 3.39 15.84
CA LYS A 179 -0.18 4.03 16.58
C LYS A 179 0.12 5.44 17.06
N SER A 180 1.38 5.87 17.03
CA SER A 180 1.78 7.16 17.60
C SER A 180 1.18 8.33 16.83
N SER A 181 0.92 9.45 17.52
CA SER A 181 0.37 10.65 16.89
C SER A 181 1.36 11.29 15.91
N GLY A 182 0.85 12.12 15.00
CA GLY A 182 1.67 12.77 13.98
C GLY A 182 2.10 11.79 12.89
N MET A 183 3.40 11.58 12.73
CA MET A 183 3.96 10.74 11.66
C MET A 183 3.92 9.23 11.96
N GLY A 184 3.29 8.78 13.05
CA GLY A 184 3.22 7.36 13.41
C GLY A 184 2.63 6.49 12.32
N ALA A 185 1.55 6.95 11.68
CA ALA A 185 0.87 6.24 10.58
C ALA A 185 1.80 5.89 9.40
N GLU A 186 2.84 6.68 9.16
CA GLU A 186 3.81 6.45 8.08
C GLU A 186 4.71 5.22 8.36
N TYR A 187 4.92 4.88 9.64
CA TYR A 187 5.71 3.71 10.07
C TYR A 187 4.96 2.39 9.98
N CYS A 188 3.64 2.42 9.75
CA CYS A 188 2.86 1.20 9.58
C CYS A 188 3.30 0.38 8.38
N ASN A 189 3.85 1.04 7.35
CA ASN A 189 4.43 0.38 6.20
C ASN A 189 5.60 -0.54 6.58
N ARG A 190 6.44 -0.11 7.55
CA ARG A 190 7.55 -0.93 8.05
C ARG A 190 7.06 -2.15 8.84
N LEU A 191 6.00 -1.99 9.64
CA LEU A 191 5.35 -3.12 10.32
C LEU A 191 4.86 -4.15 9.29
N LEU A 192 4.19 -3.69 8.23
CA LEU A 192 3.73 -4.57 7.14
C LEU A 192 4.89 -5.27 6.44
N GLN A 193 5.99 -4.59 6.16
CA GLN A 193 7.15 -5.21 5.54
C GLN A 193 7.71 -6.38 6.38
N VAL A 194 7.81 -6.21 7.71
CA VAL A 194 8.23 -7.29 8.63
C VAL A 194 7.18 -8.40 8.73
N ASP A 195 5.92 -8.05 8.58
CA ASP A 195 4.80 -9.00 8.51
C ASP A 195 4.59 -9.58 7.09
N ASN A 196 5.58 -9.49 6.19
CA ASN A 196 5.49 -9.99 4.81
C ASN A 196 4.27 -9.46 4.03
N TRP A 197 3.95 -8.19 4.28
CA TRP A 197 2.81 -7.45 3.73
C TRP A 197 1.44 -7.97 4.18
N GLU A 198 1.39 -8.76 5.25
CA GLU A 198 0.15 -9.30 5.80
C GLU A 198 -0.36 -8.44 6.94
N TYR A 199 -1.62 -8.00 6.83
CA TYR A 199 -2.29 -7.38 7.96
C TYR A 199 -2.63 -8.44 9.01
N LYS A 200 -1.86 -8.50 10.10
CA LYS A 200 -2.17 -9.41 11.22
C LYS A 200 -3.38 -8.90 12.03
N GLN A 201 -3.84 -9.69 13.00
CA GLN A 201 -5.05 -9.34 13.78
C GLN A 201 -4.84 -8.13 14.69
N ASP A 202 -3.61 -7.89 15.10
CA ASP A 202 -3.19 -6.78 15.95
C ASP A 202 -2.70 -5.56 15.16
N TYR A 203 -2.94 -5.54 13.83
CA TYR A 203 -2.66 -4.38 13.02
C TYR A 203 -3.46 -3.17 13.53
N PRO A 204 -2.82 -1.98 13.69
CA PRO A 204 -3.45 -0.86 14.40
C PRO A 204 -4.75 -0.32 13.80
N TYR A 205 -4.93 -0.46 12.48
CA TYR A 205 -6.13 0.01 11.80
C TYR A 205 -7.08 -1.14 11.51
N LYS A 206 -8.36 -0.91 11.85
CA LYS A 206 -9.43 -1.86 11.55
C LYS A 206 -9.99 -1.57 10.17
N PHE A 207 -10.15 -2.64 9.40
CA PHE A 207 -10.87 -2.65 8.15
C PHE A 207 -12.35 -2.58 8.45
#